data_AF-A0A1I5M597-F1
#
_entry.id   AF-A0A1I5M597-F1
#
_cell.length_a   1.000
_cell.length_b   1.000
_cell.length_c   1.000
_cell.angle_alpha   90.00
_cell.angle_beta   90.00
_cell.angle_gamma   90.00
#
_symmetry.space_group_name_H-M   'P 1'
#
loop_
_entity.id
_entity.type
_entity.pdbx_description
1 polymer ?
#
loop_
_entity_poly.entity_id
_entity_poly.type
_entity_poly.pdbx_seq_one_letter_code
_entity_poly.pdbx_strand_id
1 'polypeptide(L)'
;MLNRKTLENDSEIVEALSSWGAKSIAGFAAFIIERMYRAEASNDVHSFVELRKHIEYFSKKAGVDLLSIIGGSDFRVDKAVFLDFSRNCLAVCGGIEKFICNREDIKSELDDIKGSLVRIQTQLLINSWVAETPREQLRERILTIGSLLSPMAVSGLDKIRIGSQTDGGYVMLDDFAGVDGALSLGINDDDSWDVDIARRDIIVHQYDNTIDKSPTSNDKFTFFKEEISSGNSRGVSIDDATDRIGGKKLVLKCDIEGSEWGAFASVDSNTLKKFSQIVCEFHGFGSINDERSYVMIEKALTKLHTVFDVIHVHANNSGPWMIISGVPFPSVIEITFANRFMYKIEESTEIFPTKLDYPNAPSLPEFYLGNFRYRRAP
;
A
#
# COMPACT_ATOMS: atom_id res chain seq x y z
N MET A 1 -43.26 -13.00 9.68
CA MET A 1 -42.08 -12.33 10.25
C MET A 1 -41.24 -11.83 9.09
N LEU A 2 -41.03 -10.51 9.00
CA LEU A 2 -40.17 -9.94 7.97
C LEU A 2 -38.71 -10.09 8.41
N ASN A 3 -37.86 -10.50 7.47
CA ASN A 3 -36.42 -10.64 7.62
C ASN A 3 -35.79 -9.22 7.61
N ARG A 4 -34.77 -8.97 8.44
CA ARG A 4 -33.99 -7.70 8.52
C ARG A 4 -33.61 -7.15 7.12
N LYS A 5 -33.25 -8.04 6.19
CA LYS A 5 -32.92 -7.72 4.79
C LYS A 5 -34.10 -7.18 3.97
N THR A 6 -35.33 -7.48 4.36
CA THR A 6 -36.55 -7.01 3.69
C THR A 6 -36.93 -5.59 4.14
N LEU A 7 -36.58 -5.21 5.37
CA LEU A 7 -36.83 -3.86 5.92
C LEU A 7 -35.81 -2.82 5.44
N GLU A 8 -34.55 -3.22 5.24
CA GLU A 8 -33.49 -2.33 4.74
C GLU A 8 -33.67 -1.95 3.25
N ASN A 9 -34.59 -2.62 2.55
CA ASN A 9 -34.92 -2.37 1.14
C ASN A 9 -36.36 -1.88 0.94
N ASP A 10 -37.11 -1.60 2.02
CA ASP A 10 -38.46 -1.05 1.94
C ASP A 10 -38.38 0.46 1.63
N SER A 11 -39.04 0.89 0.56
CA SER A 11 -38.91 2.27 0.04
C SER A 11 -39.40 3.34 1.01
N GLU A 12 -40.45 3.07 1.81
CA GLU A 12 -40.93 4.02 2.83
C GLU A 12 -39.93 4.10 3.99
N ILE A 13 -39.30 2.98 4.34
CA ILE A 13 -38.29 2.96 5.41
C ILE A 13 -37.01 3.65 4.95
N VAL A 14 -36.55 3.45 3.72
CA VAL A 14 -35.37 4.12 3.17
C VAL A 14 -35.59 5.64 3.09
N GLU A 15 -36.77 6.07 2.65
CA GLU A 15 -37.12 7.50 2.58
C GLU A 15 -37.17 8.13 3.99
N ALA A 16 -37.76 7.44 4.97
CA ALA A 16 -37.74 7.86 6.36
C ALA A 16 -36.32 7.87 6.94
N LEU A 17 -35.48 6.87 6.66
CA LEU A 17 -34.09 6.84 7.12
C LEU A 17 -33.29 8.02 6.54
N SER A 18 -33.48 8.33 5.25
CA SER A 18 -32.87 9.47 4.58
C SER A 18 -33.32 10.82 5.16
N SER A 19 -34.61 11.00 5.49
CA SER A 19 -35.09 12.26 6.08
C SER A 19 -34.48 12.54 7.47
N TRP A 20 -34.02 11.49 8.15
CA TRP A 20 -33.35 11.57 9.44
C TRP A 20 -31.82 11.43 9.35
N GLY A 21 -31.25 11.33 8.13
CA GLY A 21 -29.81 11.20 7.91
C GLY A 21 -29.20 9.87 8.38
N ALA A 22 -30.02 8.85 8.64
CA ALA A 22 -29.58 7.55 9.12
C ALA A 22 -29.28 6.59 7.95
N LYS A 23 -28.16 5.87 8.02
CA LYS A 23 -27.73 4.91 6.98
C LYS A 23 -28.22 3.48 7.22
N SER A 24 -28.84 3.20 8.36
CA SER A 24 -29.41 1.89 8.70
C SER A 24 -30.47 2.00 9.79
N ILE A 25 -31.36 0.99 9.87
CA ILE A 25 -32.40 0.90 10.91
C ILE A 25 -31.78 0.86 12.32
N ALA A 26 -30.64 0.20 12.48
CA ALA A 26 -29.90 0.17 13.73
C ALA A 26 -29.35 1.55 14.12
N GLY A 27 -28.77 2.29 13.15
CA GLY A 27 -28.30 3.66 13.38
C GLY A 27 -29.43 4.63 13.71
N PHE A 28 -30.59 4.45 13.08
CA PHE A 28 -31.78 5.25 13.37
C PHE A 28 -32.39 4.96 14.74
N ALA A 29 -32.47 3.68 15.13
CA ALA A 29 -32.93 3.28 16.45
C ALA A 29 -32.02 3.85 17.54
N ALA A 30 -30.70 3.78 17.36
CA ALA A 30 -29.74 4.40 18.27
C ALA A 30 -29.95 5.93 18.37
N PHE A 31 -30.21 6.61 17.25
CA PHE A 31 -30.44 8.06 17.22
C PHE A 31 -31.74 8.49 17.91
N ILE A 32 -32.85 7.77 17.73
CA ILE A 32 -34.11 8.10 18.40
C ILE A 32 -34.00 7.85 19.90
N ILE A 33 -33.39 6.73 20.31
CA ILE A 33 -33.24 6.37 21.72
C ILE A 33 -32.34 7.38 22.46
N GLU A 34 -31.30 7.86 21.80
CA GLU A 34 -30.45 8.94 22.28
C GLU A 34 -31.27 10.18 22.64
N ARG A 35 -32.11 10.64 21.70
CA ARG A 35 -32.95 11.83 21.91
C ARG A 35 -34.04 11.59 22.94
N MET A 36 -34.58 10.38 23.03
CA MET A 36 -35.52 10.00 24.08
C MET A 36 -34.87 10.07 25.46
N TYR A 37 -33.69 9.48 25.65
CA TYR A 37 -33.01 9.54 26.94
C TYR A 37 -32.59 10.96 27.31
N ARG A 38 -32.27 11.82 26.33
CA ARG A 38 -32.06 13.25 26.57
C ARG A 38 -33.33 13.96 27.02
N ALA A 39 -34.44 13.75 26.31
CA ALA A 39 -35.73 14.35 26.67
C ALA A 39 -36.17 13.91 28.07
N GLU A 40 -35.95 12.65 28.42
CA GLU A 40 -36.19 12.14 29.77
C GLU A 40 -35.27 12.80 30.82
N ALA A 41 -33.96 12.90 30.54
CA ALA A 41 -32.99 13.53 31.43
C ALA A 41 -33.23 15.05 31.62
N SER A 42 -33.81 15.72 30.63
CA SER A 42 -34.19 17.13 30.69
C SER A 42 -35.64 17.37 31.12
N ASN A 43 -36.37 16.32 31.53
CA ASN A 43 -37.79 16.37 31.91
C ASN A 43 -38.73 16.94 30.82
N ASP A 44 -38.33 16.84 29.54
CA ASP A 44 -39.13 17.23 28.38
C ASP A 44 -40.06 16.07 27.98
N VAL A 45 -41.16 15.97 28.71
CA VAL A 45 -42.17 14.92 28.54
C VAL A 45 -42.80 14.95 27.14
N HIS A 46 -42.91 16.12 26.52
CA HIS A 46 -43.54 16.27 25.21
C HIS A 46 -42.68 15.61 24.12
N SER A 47 -41.40 15.95 24.06
CA SER A 47 -40.46 15.37 23.11
C SER A 47 -40.26 13.86 23.34
N PHE A 48 -40.25 13.42 24.59
CA PHE A 48 -40.16 12.00 24.93
C PHE A 48 -41.33 11.20 24.38
N VAL A 49 -42.56 11.69 24.60
CA VAL A 49 -43.79 11.03 24.12
C VAL A 49 -43.85 11.01 22.60
N GLU A 50 -43.43 12.09 21.93
CA GLU A 50 -43.45 12.15 20.47
C GLU A 50 -42.43 11.18 19.85
N LEU A 51 -41.20 11.15 20.36
CA LEU A 51 -40.17 10.22 19.89
C LEU A 51 -40.53 8.75 20.17
N ARG A 52 -41.24 8.47 21.27
CA ARG A 52 -41.76 7.13 21.58
C ARG A 52 -42.78 6.65 20.54
N LYS A 53 -43.65 7.54 20.03
CA LYS A 53 -44.59 7.18 18.94
C LYS A 53 -43.86 6.73 17.68
N HIS A 54 -42.72 7.35 17.37
CA HIS A 54 -41.89 6.93 16.24
C HIS A 54 -41.31 5.52 16.48
N ILE A 55 -40.76 5.23 17.66
CA ILE A 55 -40.27 3.88 17.99
C ILE A 55 -41.38 2.84 17.84
N GLU A 56 -42.58 3.12 18.36
CA GLU A 56 -43.72 2.20 18.28
C GLU A 56 -44.18 2.00 16.83
N TYR A 57 -44.20 3.06 16.02
CA TYR A 57 -44.52 2.99 14.58
C TYR A 57 -43.54 2.10 13.83
N PHE A 58 -42.23 2.33 13.98
CA PHE A 58 -41.22 1.55 13.28
C PHE A 58 -41.12 0.11 13.80
N SER A 59 -41.35 -0.12 15.10
CA SER A 59 -41.40 -1.48 15.67
C SER A 59 -42.57 -2.29 15.10
N LYS A 60 -43.73 -1.64 14.95
CA LYS A 60 -44.92 -2.25 14.33
C LYS A 60 -44.71 -2.56 12.85
N LYS A 61 -44.10 -1.64 12.09
CA LYS A 61 -43.74 -1.86 10.67
C LYS A 61 -42.67 -2.94 10.51
N ALA A 62 -41.70 -3.00 11.42
CA ALA A 62 -40.64 -4.01 11.43
C ALA A 62 -41.11 -5.40 11.86
N GLY A 63 -42.26 -5.50 12.56
CA GLY A 63 -42.74 -6.76 13.13
C GLY A 63 -41.86 -7.30 14.25
N VAL A 64 -41.01 -6.45 14.83
CA VAL A 64 -40.09 -6.73 15.93
C VAL A 64 -39.98 -5.48 16.81
N ASP A 65 -39.90 -5.67 18.12
CA ASP A 65 -39.69 -4.55 19.04
C ASP A 65 -38.28 -3.97 18.82
N LEU A 66 -38.19 -2.72 18.35
CA LEU A 66 -36.89 -2.07 18.09
C LEU A 66 -36.04 -1.94 19.35
N LEU A 67 -36.66 -1.85 20.53
CA LEU A 67 -35.95 -1.87 21.81
C LEU A 67 -35.30 -3.24 22.07
N SER A 68 -35.93 -4.33 21.58
CA SER A 68 -35.38 -5.68 21.67
C SER A 68 -34.24 -5.96 20.68
N ILE A 69 -34.19 -5.27 19.52
CA ILE A 69 -33.06 -5.35 18.57
C ILE A 69 -31.77 -4.84 19.22
N ILE A 70 -31.88 -3.84 20.11
CA ILE A 70 -30.73 -3.30 20.84
C ILE A 70 -30.40 -4.14 22.07
N GLY A 71 -31.40 -4.79 22.68
CA GLY A 71 -31.20 -5.77 23.76
C GLY A 71 -30.60 -7.12 23.32
N GLY A 72 -30.55 -7.39 22.01
CA GLY A 72 -30.03 -8.60 21.39
C GLY A 72 -28.57 -8.49 20.96
N SER A 73 -27.67 -8.93 21.85
CA SER A 73 -26.28 -9.34 21.65
C SER A 73 -25.18 -8.37 21.15
N ASP A 74 -25.42 -7.17 20.62
CA ASP A 74 -24.26 -6.32 20.18
C ASP A 74 -24.21 -4.87 20.71
N PHE A 75 -25.20 -4.37 21.46
CA PHE A 75 -25.11 -3.04 22.10
C PHE A 75 -25.73 -3.04 23.51
N ARG A 76 -25.03 -3.62 24.48
CA ARG A 76 -25.28 -3.34 25.90
C ARG A 76 -24.41 -2.17 26.35
N VAL A 77 -24.79 -0.95 25.98
CA VAL A 77 -24.16 0.26 26.54
C VAL A 77 -25.09 0.80 27.62
N ASP A 78 -24.55 0.93 28.83
CA ASP A 78 -25.25 1.51 29.98
C ASP A 78 -25.78 2.93 29.64
N LYS A 79 -27.01 3.24 30.08
CA LYS A 79 -27.70 4.51 29.77
C LYS A 79 -26.87 5.74 30.17
N ALA A 80 -26.11 5.65 31.26
CA ALA A 80 -25.22 6.74 31.69
C ALA A 80 -24.02 6.88 30.74
N VAL A 81 -23.43 5.78 30.31
CA VAL A 81 -22.29 5.75 29.35
C VAL A 81 -22.70 6.33 27.99
N PHE A 82 -23.91 6.04 27.54
CA PHE A 82 -24.42 6.54 26.26
C PHE A 82 -24.74 8.05 26.29
N LEU A 83 -25.32 8.55 27.40
CA LEU A 83 -25.58 9.98 27.59
C LEU A 83 -24.27 10.78 27.76
N ASP A 84 -23.23 10.20 28.36
CA ASP A 84 -21.91 10.81 28.44
C ASP A 84 -21.22 10.94 27.09
N PHE A 85 -21.27 9.89 26.27
CA PHE A 85 -20.74 9.93 24.90
C PHE A 85 -21.34 11.07 24.09
N SER A 86 -22.67 11.23 24.14
CA SER A 86 -23.35 12.26 23.38
C SER A 86 -23.13 13.68 23.95
N ARG A 87 -22.99 13.85 25.28
CA ARG A 87 -22.58 15.13 25.88
C ARG A 87 -21.17 15.53 25.43
N ASN A 88 -20.26 14.56 25.33
CA ASN A 88 -18.90 14.79 24.84
C ASN A 88 -18.88 15.20 23.36
N CYS A 89 -19.71 14.58 22.50
CA CYS A 89 -19.82 15.00 21.10
C CYS A 89 -20.34 16.44 20.93
N LEU A 90 -21.34 16.86 21.73
CA LEU A 90 -21.87 18.23 21.70
C LEU A 90 -20.88 19.27 22.22
N ALA A 91 -20.07 18.93 23.23
CA ALA A 91 -18.99 19.78 23.71
C ALA A 91 -17.90 19.97 22.63
N VAL A 92 -17.61 18.93 21.86
CA VAL A 92 -16.70 19.00 20.70
C VAL A 92 -17.30 19.88 19.59
N CYS A 93 -18.58 19.68 19.23
CA CYS A 93 -19.24 20.50 18.19
C CYS A 93 -19.40 21.98 18.58
N GLY A 94 -19.76 22.29 19.84
CA GLY A 94 -19.86 23.66 20.33
C GLY A 94 -18.49 24.33 20.55
N GLY A 95 -17.44 23.53 20.74
CA GLY A 95 -16.05 24.01 20.66
C GLY A 95 -15.71 24.47 19.25
N ILE A 96 -16.06 23.68 18.23
CA ILE A 96 -15.80 23.96 16.81
C ILE A 96 -16.48 25.25 16.32
N GLU A 97 -17.69 25.57 16.78
CA GLU A 97 -18.38 26.82 16.40
C GLU A 97 -17.64 28.10 16.88
N LYS A 98 -16.93 28.05 18.01
CA LYS A 98 -16.10 29.17 18.50
C LYS A 98 -14.85 29.41 17.66
N PHE A 99 -14.39 28.41 16.91
CA PHE A 99 -13.20 28.52 16.03
C PHE A 99 -13.52 29.15 14.66
N ILE A 100 -14.79 29.40 14.31
CA ILE A 100 -15.17 29.93 12.98
C ILE A 100 -14.82 31.43 12.81
N CYS A 101 -14.37 32.13 13.85
CA CYS A 101 -14.25 33.60 13.82
C CYS A 101 -12.88 34.22 13.46
N ASN A 102 -11.83 33.46 13.10
CA ASN A 102 -10.58 34.08 12.62
C ASN A 102 -9.87 33.21 11.57
N ARG A 103 -10.06 33.51 10.29
CA ARG A 103 -9.53 32.69 9.18
C ARG A 103 -7.99 32.66 9.08
N GLU A 104 -7.28 33.65 9.62
CA GLU A 104 -5.81 33.65 9.64
C GLU A 104 -5.25 32.75 10.74
N ASP A 105 -5.84 32.78 11.94
CA ASP A 105 -5.48 31.88 13.03
C ASP A 105 -5.84 30.43 12.68
N ILE A 106 -7.00 30.19 12.05
CA ILE A 106 -7.38 28.86 11.56
C ILE A 106 -6.37 28.37 10.52
N LYS A 107 -5.87 29.23 9.62
CA LYS A 107 -4.90 28.81 8.60
C LYS A 107 -3.55 28.49 9.23
N SER A 108 -3.11 29.29 10.20
CA SER A 108 -1.91 29.03 11.00
C SER A 108 -2.05 27.74 11.80
N GLU A 109 -3.18 27.52 12.48
CA GLU A 109 -3.48 26.27 13.19
C GLU A 109 -3.64 25.10 12.22
N LEU A 110 -4.19 25.28 11.01
CA LEU A 110 -4.28 24.20 10.02
C LEU A 110 -2.90 23.83 9.50
N ASP A 111 -2.02 24.81 9.32
CA ASP A 111 -0.64 24.59 8.90
C ASP A 111 0.18 23.95 10.04
N ASP A 112 -0.09 24.32 11.30
CA ASP A 112 0.48 23.66 12.50
C ASP A 112 -0.10 22.25 12.72
N ILE A 113 -1.39 22.04 12.46
CA ILE A 113 -2.06 20.73 12.52
C ILE A 113 -1.57 19.86 11.37
N LYS A 114 -1.38 20.40 10.15
CA LYS A 114 -0.74 19.70 9.05
C LYS A 114 0.70 19.38 9.39
N GLY A 115 1.47 20.31 9.96
CA GLY A 115 2.83 20.07 10.43
C GLY A 115 2.88 19.02 11.54
N SER A 116 1.91 19.03 12.45
CA SER A 116 1.76 18.05 13.54
C SER A 116 1.27 16.70 13.03
N LEU A 117 0.40 16.66 12.02
CA LEU A 117 -0.04 15.43 11.33
C LEU A 117 1.08 14.85 10.49
N VAL A 118 1.93 15.68 9.86
CA VAL A 118 3.15 15.25 9.20
C VAL A 118 4.15 14.73 10.23
N ARG A 119 4.29 15.35 11.40
CA ARG A 119 5.12 14.83 12.51
C ARG A 119 4.56 13.54 13.11
N ILE A 120 3.26 13.46 13.31
CA ILE A 120 2.55 12.28 13.80
C ILE A 120 2.61 11.18 12.74
N GLN A 121 2.43 11.49 11.46
CA GLN A 121 2.72 10.56 10.36
C GLN A 121 4.19 10.16 10.42
N THR A 122 5.15 11.07 10.56
CA THR A 122 6.58 10.72 10.68
C THR A 122 6.86 9.84 11.92
N GLN A 123 6.12 10.02 13.02
CA GLN A 123 6.20 9.21 14.24
C GLN A 123 5.39 7.90 14.18
N LEU A 124 4.34 7.82 13.35
CA LEU A 124 3.56 6.61 13.06
C LEU A 124 4.17 5.80 11.89
N LEU A 125 4.92 6.47 11.00
CA LEU A 125 5.89 5.94 10.04
C LEU A 125 7.13 5.42 10.81
N ILE A 126 7.21 5.60 12.12
CA ILE A 126 7.98 4.71 13.00
C ILE A 126 6.97 3.72 13.58
N ASN A 127 6.49 2.78 12.76
CA ASN A 127 5.84 1.61 13.34
C ASN A 127 6.93 0.85 14.12
N SER A 128 6.96 1.05 15.43
CA SER A 128 7.60 0.12 16.36
C SER A 128 6.74 -1.14 16.42
N TRP A 129 6.87 -1.97 15.39
CA TRP A 129 6.39 -3.35 15.42
C TRP A 129 7.18 -4.09 16.51
N VAL A 130 6.60 -4.19 17.70
CA VAL A 130 7.08 -5.11 18.74
C VAL A 130 6.45 -6.47 18.46
N ALA A 131 7.07 -7.23 17.55
CA ALA A 131 6.65 -8.59 17.24
C ALA A 131 6.92 -9.56 18.40
N GLU A 132 6.06 -10.57 18.56
CA GLU A 132 6.15 -11.66 19.55
C GLU A 132 7.19 -12.75 19.21
N THR A 133 7.88 -12.64 18.07
CA THR A 133 9.04 -13.49 17.72
C THR A 133 10.22 -13.12 18.62
N PRO A 134 11.05 -14.07 19.10
CA PRO A 134 12.26 -13.72 19.84
C PRO A 134 13.03 -12.66 19.07
N ARG A 135 13.23 -11.48 19.69
CA ARG A 135 13.76 -10.28 19.00
C ARG A 135 15.03 -10.57 18.19
N GLU A 136 15.83 -11.51 18.66
CA GLU A 136 17.05 -12.00 18.01
C GLU A 136 16.79 -12.69 16.67
N GLN A 137 15.83 -13.62 16.58
CA GLN A 137 15.53 -14.32 15.31
C GLN A 137 15.01 -13.35 14.25
N LEU A 138 14.10 -12.44 14.62
CA LEU A 138 13.58 -11.44 13.69
C LEU A 138 14.65 -10.44 13.25
N ARG A 139 15.60 -10.11 14.14
CA ARG A 139 16.76 -9.29 13.80
C ARG A 139 17.66 -10.00 12.77
N GLU A 140 17.94 -11.28 12.96
CA GLU A 140 18.73 -12.06 12.00
C GLU A 140 18.05 -12.18 10.63
N ARG A 141 16.72 -12.29 10.59
CA ARG A 141 15.95 -12.25 9.34
C ARG A 141 16.16 -10.95 8.59
N ILE A 142 15.96 -9.79 9.22
CA ILE A 142 16.11 -8.50 8.53
C ILE A 142 17.56 -8.21 8.14
N LEU A 143 18.53 -8.61 8.97
CA LEU A 143 19.96 -8.49 8.62
C LEU A 143 20.33 -9.39 7.44
N THR A 144 19.77 -10.59 7.37
CA THR A 144 19.92 -11.49 6.22
C THR A 144 19.38 -10.85 4.95
N ILE A 145 18.12 -10.39 4.97
CA ILE A 145 17.48 -9.73 3.83
C ILE A 145 18.27 -8.50 3.40
N GLY A 146 18.60 -7.59 4.33
CA GLY A 146 19.38 -6.39 4.02
C GLY A 146 20.77 -6.69 3.47
N SER A 147 21.41 -7.79 3.89
CA SER A 147 22.73 -8.17 3.36
C SER A 147 22.66 -8.61 1.90
N LEU A 148 21.57 -9.26 1.47
CA LEU A 148 21.34 -9.66 0.08
C LEU A 148 21.03 -8.46 -0.83
N LEU A 149 20.65 -7.33 -0.25
CA LEU A 149 20.27 -6.11 -0.96
C LEU A 149 21.36 -5.03 -0.93
N SER A 150 22.55 -5.35 -0.41
CA SER A 150 23.65 -4.39 -0.30
C SER A 150 24.16 -3.98 -1.69
N PRO A 151 24.16 -2.67 -2.03
CA PRO A 151 24.51 -2.22 -3.37
C PRO A 151 26.00 -2.37 -3.70
N MET A 152 26.25 -2.73 -4.96
CA MET A 152 27.55 -2.81 -5.61
C MET A 152 27.63 -1.80 -6.76
N ALA A 153 28.84 -1.51 -7.23
CA ALA A 153 29.07 -0.62 -8.37
C ALA A 153 29.32 -1.45 -9.64
N VAL A 154 28.98 -0.87 -10.79
CA VAL A 154 29.32 -1.44 -12.10
C VAL A 154 30.42 -0.60 -12.73
N SER A 155 31.51 -1.26 -13.11
CA SER A 155 32.69 -0.59 -13.65
C SER A 155 32.44 -0.10 -15.08
N GLY A 156 32.71 1.20 -15.32
CA GLY A 156 32.74 1.77 -16.66
C GLY A 156 31.38 2.05 -17.31
N LEU A 157 30.28 2.00 -16.55
CA LEU A 157 28.94 2.35 -17.01
C LEU A 157 28.29 3.35 -16.06
N ASP A 158 27.61 4.35 -16.63
CA ASP A 158 26.80 5.29 -15.88
C ASP A 158 25.41 4.72 -15.61
N LYS A 159 24.76 5.26 -14.58
CA LYS A 159 23.33 5.05 -14.33
C LYS A 159 22.53 6.19 -14.92
N ILE A 160 21.32 5.87 -15.37
CA ILE A 160 20.33 6.83 -15.85
C ILE A 160 18.97 6.52 -15.28
N ARG A 161 18.11 7.52 -15.25
CA ARG A 161 16.72 7.37 -14.84
C ARG A 161 15.84 7.09 -16.06
N ILE A 162 14.96 6.09 -15.97
CA ILE A 162 14.02 5.68 -17.01
C ILE A 162 12.60 5.86 -16.47
N GLY A 163 11.74 6.60 -17.16
CA GLY A 163 10.36 6.89 -16.73
C GLY A 163 10.18 8.20 -15.96
N SER A 164 8.99 8.39 -15.39
CA SER A 164 8.48 9.60 -14.73
C SER A 164 9.31 9.99 -13.52
N GLN A 165 9.67 11.28 -13.31
CA GLN A 165 10.45 11.82 -12.16
C GLN A 165 9.80 11.70 -10.77
N THR A 166 8.89 10.74 -10.61
CA THR A 166 8.20 10.39 -9.38
C THR A 166 8.04 8.86 -9.38
N ASP A 167 6.98 8.38 -8.73
CA ASP A 167 6.49 7.01 -8.89
C ASP A 167 6.41 6.59 -10.37
N GLY A 168 6.73 5.33 -10.64
CA GLY A 168 6.77 4.75 -12.00
C GLY A 168 8.07 4.95 -12.78
N GLY A 169 9.07 5.64 -12.23
CA GLY A 169 10.39 5.81 -12.85
C GLY A 169 11.54 5.32 -11.99
N TYR A 170 12.51 4.65 -12.61
CA TYR A 170 13.56 3.92 -11.89
C TYR A 170 14.97 4.22 -12.41
N VAL A 171 15.98 4.02 -11.55
CA VAL A 171 17.39 4.18 -11.91
C VAL A 171 17.98 2.87 -12.43
N MET A 172 18.49 2.87 -13.66
CA MET A 172 19.06 1.71 -14.35
C MET A 172 20.46 2.00 -14.89
N LEU A 173 21.23 0.99 -15.29
CA LEU A 173 22.46 1.22 -16.07
C LEU A 173 22.08 1.72 -17.46
N ASP A 174 22.87 2.66 -17.98
CA ASP A 174 22.80 3.09 -19.37
C ASP A 174 23.47 2.09 -20.33
N ASP A 175 23.00 0.83 -20.29
CA ASP A 175 23.38 -0.23 -21.23
C ASP A 175 22.13 -0.91 -21.80
N PHE A 176 21.52 -0.24 -22.78
CA PHE A 176 20.40 -0.75 -23.56
C PHE A 176 20.82 -1.24 -24.95
N ALA A 177 22.11 -1.13 -25.29
CA ALA A 177 22.61 -1.55 -26.58
C ALA A 177 22.49 -3.07 -26.75
N GLY A 178 21.85 -3.50 -27.84
CA GLY A 178 21.64 -4.92 -28.15
C GLY A 178 20.66 -5.63 -27.22
N VAL A 179 19.81 -4.89 -26.50
CA VAL A 179 18.66 -5.48 -25.77
C VAL A 179 17.62 -5.95 -26.79
N ASP A 180 17.25 -7.23 -26.71
CA ASP A 180 16.34 -7.89 -27.65
C ASP A 180 14.86 -7.54 -27.38
N GLY A 181 14.53 -7.20 -26.13
CA GLY A 181 13.18 -6.96 -25.67
C GLY A 181 13.09 -6.61 -24.19
N ALA A 182 11.95 -6.07 -23.78
CA ALA A 182 11.66 -5.67 -22.42
C ALA A 182 10.33 -6.26 -21.92
N LEU A 183 10.31 -6.66 -20.66
CA LEU A 183 9.09 -7.02 -19.94
C LEU A 183 8.74 -5.90 -18.95
N SER A 184 7.49 -5.46 -18.96
CA SER A 184 6.92 -4.52 -17.98
C SER A 184 5.75 -5.19 -17.30
N LEU A 185 5.88 -5.44 -15.99
CA LEU A 185 4.90 -6.17 -15.20
C LEU A 185 4.28 -5.21 -14.18
N GLY A 186 2.95 -5.08 -14.24
CA GLY A 186 2.13 -4.12 -13.49
C GLY A 186 2.35 -2.68 -13.94
N ILE A 187 1.39 -2.16 -14.70
CA ILE A 187 1.47 -0.87 -15.40
C ILE A 187 0.58 0.16 -14.69
N ASN A 188 -0.61 -0.25 -14.27
CA ASN A 188 -1.64 0.63 -13.73
C ASN A 188 -1.90 1.83 -14.67
N ASP A 189 -1.67 3.07 -14.21
CA ASP A 189 -1.91 4.29 -14.96
C ASP A 189 -0.64 5.02 -15.45
N ASP A 190 0.55 4.50 -15.15
CA ASP A 190 1.83 5.04 -15.64
C ASP A 190 2.67 4.01 -16.40
N ASP A 191 2.88 4.26 -17.69
CA ASP A 191 3.76 3.51 -18.58
C ASP A 191 4.96 4.34 -19.06
N SER A 192 5.36 5.37 -18.31
CA SER A 192 6.47 6.25 -18.64
C SER A 192 7.81 5.49 -18.79
N TRP A 193 8.06 4.47 -17.97
CA TRP A 193 9.21 3.59 -18.11
C TRP A 193 9.19 2.87 -19.47
N ASP A 194 8.05 2.28 -19.81
CA ASP A 194 7.83 1.55 -21.06
C ASP A 194 8.06 2.46 -22.27
N VAL A 195 7.55 3.69 -22.20
CA VAL A 195 7.69 4.69 -23.27
C VAL A 195 9.17 5.03 -23.48
N ASP A 196 9.94 5.20 -22.41
CA ASP A 196 11.38 5.47 -22.51
C ASP A 196 12.17 4.27 -23.05
N ILE A 197 11.76 3.05 -22.74
CA ILE A 197 12.35 1.84 -23.34
C ILE A 197 12.01 1.74 -24.83
N ALA A 198 10.75 1.97 -25.21
CA ALA A 198 10.33 1.95 -26.61
C ALA A 198 11.02 3.02 -27.47
N ARG A 199 11.31 4.20 -26.90
CA ARG A 199 12.11 5.26 -27.56
C ARG A 199 13.53 4.81 -27.92
N ARG A 200 14.03 3.73 -27.32
CA ARG A 200 15.32 3.10 -27.61
C ARG A 200 15.20 1.98 -28.65
N ASP A 201 14.08 1.91 -29.37
CA ASP A 201 13.77 0.91 -30.39
C ASP A 201 13.60 -0.52 -29.86
N ILE A 202 13.30 -0.67 -28.57
CA ILE A 202 13.10 -1.96 -27.89
C ILE A 202 11.61 -2.28 -27.81
N ILE A 203 11.24 -3.52 -28.17
CA ILE A 203 9.87 -4.02 -27.99
C ILE A 203 9.57 -4.24 -26.52
N VAL A 204 8.41 -3.77 -26.06
CA VAL A 204 7.95 -3.94 -24.67
C VAL A 204 6.71 -4.81 -24.64
N HIS A 205 6.78 -5.92 -23.90
CA HIS A 205 5.60 -6.69 -23.55
C HIS A 205 5.09 -6.25 -22.17
N GLN A 206 3.86 -5.74 -22.14
CA GLN A 206 3.21 -5.20 -20.95
C GLN A 206 2.22 -6.21 -20.39
N TYR A 207 2.29 -6.52 -19.10
CA TYR A 207 1.41 -7.46 -18.42
C TYR A 207 0.72 -6.80 -17.23
N ASP A 208 -0.60 -6.66 -17.32
CA ASP A 208 -1.43 -6.12 -16.24
C ASP A 208 -2.88 -6.59 -16.36
N ASN A 209 -3.43 -7.23 -15.33
CA ASN A 209 -4.81 -7.72 -15.30
C ASN A 209 -5.83 -6.68 -14.81
N THR A 210 -5.38 -5.56 -14.25
CA THR A 210 -6.20 -4.51 -13.63
C THR A 210 -6.71 -3.48 -14.64
N ILE A 211 -5.99 -3.29 -15.75
CA ILE A 211 -6.35 -2.35 -16.82
C ILE A 211 -6.80 -3.06 -18.10
N ASP A 212 -7.62 -2.39 -18.91
CA ASP A 212 -8.16 -2.96 -20.15
C ASP A 212 -7.21 -2.84 -21.35
N LYS A 213 -6.25 -1.92 -21.27
CA LYS A 213 -5.28 -1.61 -22.34
C LYS A 213 -4.12 -0.80 -21.77
N SER A 214 -3.02 -0.76 -22.51
CA SER A 214 -1.90 0.15 -22.27
C SER A 214 -2.37 1.62 -22.15
N PRO A 215 -1.87 2.39 -21.17
CA PRO A 215 -2.17 3.82 -21.03
C PRO A 215 -1.78 4.63 -22.27
N THR A 216 -0.60 4.37 -22.82
CA THR A 216 -0.05 5.04 -24.01
C THR A 216 -0.11 4.13 -25.23
N SER A 217 -0.56 4.67 -26.36
CA SER A 217 -0.49 3.95 -27.64
C SER A 217 0.91 4.07 -28.24
N ASN A 218 1.56 2.93 -28.46
CA ASN A 218 2.88 2.83 -29.07
C ASN A 218 2.97 1.55 -29.92
N ASP A 219 3.62 1.61 -31.09
CA ASP A 219 3.76 0.48 -32.02
C ASP A 219 4.78 -0.57 -31.53
N LYS A 220 5.62 -0.22 -30.55
CA LYS A 220 6.54 -1.13 -29.87
C LYS A 220 5.93 -1.86 -28.68
N PHE A 221 4.70 -1.53 -28.30
CA PHE A 221 4.01 -2.17 -27.18
C PHE A 221 3.17 -3.35 -27.63
N THR A 222 3.28 -4.45 -26.89
CA THR A 222 2.31 -5.55 -26.94
C THR A 222 1.73 -5.72 -25.55
N PHE A 223 0.45 -5.36 -25.39
CA PHE A 223 -0.25 -5.40 -24.10
C PHE A 223 -0.99 -6.73 -23.91
N PHE A 224 -0.83 -7.32 -22.72
CA PHE A 224 -1.47 -8.55 -22.28
C PHE A 224 -2.25 -8.27 -20.99
N LYS A 225 -3.57 -8.46 -21.05
CA LYS A 225 -4.43 -8.39 -19.86
C LYS A 225 -4.32 -9.66 -19.02
N GLU A 226 -3.14 -9.90 -18.46
CA GLU A 226 -2.77 -11.12 -17.76
C GLU A 226 -2.07 -10.78 -16.44
N GLU A 227 -2.36 -11.55 -15.39
CA GLU A 227 -1.76 -11.40 -14.08
C GLU A 227 -0.42 -12.16 -14.03
N ILE A 228 0.63 -11.52 -13.53
CA ILE A 228 1.89 -12.21 -13.24
C ILE A 228 1.79 -12.93 -11.91
N SER A 229 2.21 -14.19 -11.89
CA SER A 229 2.04 -15.01 -10.70
C SER A 229 3.14 -16.07 -10.59
N SER A 230 3.18 -16.77 -9.45
CA SER A 230 3.98 -17.98 -9.34
C SER A 230 3.40 -19.04 -10.29
N GLY A 231 4.22 -19.65 -11.15
CA GLY A 231 3.80 -20.54 -12.26
C GLY A 231 3.00 -21.81 -11.89
N ASN A 232 2.58 -21.94 -10.62
CA ASN A 232 1.64 -22.94 -10.12
C ASN A 232 0.20 -22.41 -9.94
N SER A 233 -0.07 -21.16 -10.32
CA SER A 233 -1.36 -20.50 -10.19
C SER A 233 -1.96 -20.16 -11.56
N ARG A 234 -3.13 -19.50 -11.60
CA ARG A 234 -3.89 -19.25 -12.84
C ARG A 234 -3.32 -18.11 -13.70
N GLY A 235 -2.26 -17.43 -13.27
CA GLY A 235 -1.63 -16.35 -14.02
C GLY A 235 -0.45 -16.82 -14.90
N VAL A 236 0.21 -15.85 -15.51
CA VAL A 236 1.40 -16.04 -16.36
C VAL A 236 2.65 -15.96 -15.50
N SER A 237 3.60 -16.87 -15.69
CA SER A 237 4.89 -16.81 -14.98
C SER A 237 5.88 -15.90 -15.71
N ILE A 238 6.94 -15.47 -15.00
CA ILE A 238 8.06 -14.75 -15.64
C ILE A 238 8.71 -15.63 -16.73
N ASP A 239 8.74 -16.95 -16.56
CA ASP A 239 9.25 -17.89 -17.57
C ASP A 239 8.41 -17.82 -18.85
N ASP A 240 7.08 -17.92 -18.72
CA ASP A 240 6.15 -17.85 -19.86
C ASP A 240 6.26 -16.49 -20.59
N ALA A 241 6.31 -15.40 -19.84
CA ALA A 241 6.45 -14.06 -20.40
C ALA A 241 7.79 -13.88 -21.15
N THR A 242 8.86 -14.44 -20.59
CA THR A 242 10.20 -14.43 -21.18
C THR A 242 10.28 -15.26 -22.45
N ASP A 243 9.64 -16.42 -22.47
CA ASP A 243 9.60 -17.28 -23.66
C ASP A 243 8.73 -16.66 -24.76
N ARG A 244 7.66 -15.92 -24.39
CA ARG A 244 6.80 -15.22 -25.34
C ARG A 244 7.51 -14.06 -26.03
N ILE A 245 8.32 -13.27 -25.32
CA ILE A 245 9.11 -12.19 -25.95
C ILE A 245 10.34 -12.74 -26.69
N GLY A 246 10.93 -13.83 -26.20
CA GLY A 246 12.15 -14.42 -26.76
C GLY A 246 13.38 -13.53 -26.52
N GLY A 247 14.55 -13.93 -27.05
CA GLY A 247 15.79 -13.17 -26.90
C GLY A 247 16.75 -13.72 -25.85
N LYS A 248 17.92 -13.08 -25.74
CA LYS A 248 19.05 -13.50 -24.89
C LYS A 248 19.59 -12.37 -24.01
N LYS A 249 19.37 -11.10 -24.39
CA LYS A 249 19.66 -9.92 -23.57
C LYS A 249 18.38 -9.13 -23.37
N LEU A 250 17.69 -9.37 -22.26
CA LEU A 250 16.41 -8.75 -21.92
C LEU A 250 16.56 -7.74 -20.78
N VAL A 251 15.54 -6.90 -20.60
CA VAL A 251 15.36 -6.08 -19.40
C VAL A 251 13.96 -6.29 -18.82
N LEU A 252 13.82 -6.14 -17.51
CA LEU A 252 12.56 -6.37 -16.81
C LEU A 252 12.30 -5.23 -15.83
N LYS A 253 11.09 -4.66 -15.89
CA LYS A 253 10.47 -3.87 -14.82
C LYS A 253 9.39 -4.72 -14.15
N CYS A 254 9.43 -4.80 -12.82
CA CYS A 254 8.47 -5.56 -12.03
C CYS A 254 7.91 -4.73 -10.88
N ASP A 255 6.61 -4.48 -10.92
CA ASP A 255 5.88 -3.78 -9.87
C ASP A 255 4.47 -4.37 -9.82
N ILE A 256 4.23 -5.36 -8.95
CA ILE A 256 3.01 -6.19 -8.99
C ILE A 256 2.39 -6.35 -7.60
N GLU A 257 2.46 -5.27 -6.81
CA GLU A 257 1.68 -5.05 -5.59
C GLU A 257 1.76 -6.22 -4.58
N GLY A 258 2.97 -6.73 -4.33
CA GLY A 258 3.22 -7.80 -3.34
C GLY A 258 3.33 -9.21 -3.92
N SER A 259 3.06 -9.38 -5.21
CA SER A 259 3.20 -10.68 -5.89
C SER A 259 4.64 -10.98 -6.33
N GLU A 260 5.57 -10.04 -6.14
CA GLU A 260 6.96 -10.12 -6.61
C GLU A 260 7.68 -11.34 -6.02
N TRP A 261 7.51 -11.56 -4.70
CA TRP A 261 8.21 -12.63 -3.98
C TRP A 261 7.85 -14.01 -4.53
N GLY A 262 6.56 -14.26 -4.79
CA GLY A 262 6.10 -15.51 -5.37
C GLY A 262 6.60 -15.70 -6.79
N ALA A 263 6.53 -14.65 -7.61
CA ALA A 263 6.99 -14.66 -9.00
C ALA A 263 8.49 -15.01 -9.08
N PHE A 264 9.35 -14.25 -8.40
CA PHE A 264 10.79 -14.50 -8.38
C PHE A 264 11.20 -15.77 -7.64
N ALA A 265 10.46 -16.21 -6.62
CA ALA A 265 10.74 -17.50 -5.99
C ALA A 265 10.46 -18.69 -6.93
N SER A 266 9.60 -18.52 -7.94
CA SER A 266 9.21 -19.58 -8.87
C SER A 266 10.02 -19.63 -10.17
N VAL A 267 10.53 -18.49 -10.65
CA VAL A 267 11.23 -18.38 -11.96
C VAL A 267 12.40 -19.35 -12.13
N ASP A 268 12.61 -19.87 -13.34
CA ASP A 268 13.78 -20.71 -13.64
C ASP A 268 15.08 -19.89 -13.65
N SER A 269 16.15 -20.48 -13.14
CA SER A 269 17.47 -19.80 -13.10
C SER A 269 18.05 -19.55 -14.50
N ASN A 270 17.68 -20.33 -15.52
CA ASN A 270 18.13 -20.06 -16.90
C ASN A 270 17.34 -18.90 -17.53
N THR A 271 16.07 -18.74 -17.18
CA THR A 271 15.28 -17.56 -17.55
C THR A 271 15.91 -16.30 -16.97
N LEU A 272 16.26 -16.31 -15.68
CA LEU A 272 16.94 -15.17 -15.05
C LEU A 272 18.21 -14.75 -15.79
N LYS A 273 19.01 -15.70 -16.29
CA LYS A 273 20.25 -15.40 -17.03
C LYS A 273 20.03 -14.64 -18.34
N LYS A 274 18.81 -14.66 -18.91
CA LYS A 274 18.47 -13.91 -20.12
C LYS A 274 18.35 -12.41 -19.85
N PHE A 275 18.11 -11.98 -18.61
CA PHE A 275 18.03 -10.56 -18.28
C PHE A 275 19.41 -9.98 -18.02
N SER A 276 19.70 -8.87 -18.67
CA SER A 276 20.86 -8.03 -18.37
C SER A 276 20.60 -7.20 -17.12
N GLN A 277 19.40 -6.63 -17.00
CA GLN A 277 18.99 -5.81 -15.87
C GLN A 277 17.57 -6.19 -15.44
N ILE A 278 17.33 -6.15 -14.13
CA ILE A 278 15.97 -6.23 -13.56
C ILE A 278 15.82 -5.01 -12.65
N VAL A 279 14.74 -4.28 -12.80
CA VAL A 279 14.32 -3.27 -11.84
C VAL A 279 12.99 -3.70 -11.23
N CYS A 280 12.89 -3.63 -9.91
CA CYS A 280 11.73 -4.12 -9.19
C CYS A 280 11.39 -3.22 -8.02
N GLU A 281 10.12 -2.86 -7.88
CA GLU A 281 9.57 -2.33 -6.64
C GLU A 281 9.13 -3.50 -5.76
N PHE A 282 9.80 -3.69 -4.62
CA PHE A 282 9.49 -4.77 -3.70
C PHE A 282 8.63 -4.29 -2.55
N HIS A 283 7.45 -4.91 -2.43
CA HIS A 283 6.46 -4.61 -1.42
C HIS A 283 6.57 -5.51 -0.18
N GLY A 284 6.07 -5.03 0.96
CA GLY A 284 5.69 -5.90 2.08
C GLY A 284 6.84 -6.43 2.94
N PHE A 285 7.98 -5.72 3.05
CA PHE A 285 9.07 -6.12 3.96
C PHE A 285 8.64 -6.20 5.44
N GLY A 286 7.55 -5.55 5.83
CA GLY A 286 6.99 -5.67 7.19
C GLY A 286 6.51 -7.08 7.54
N SER A 287 6.24 -7.91 6.53
CA SER A 287 5.70 -9.26 6.69
C SER A 287 6.76 -10.29 7.12
N ILE A 288 8.04 -9.93 7.23
CA ILE A 288 9.12 -10.89 7.57
C ILE A 288 8.99 -11.51 8.96
N ASN A 289 8.07 -11.02 9.81
CA ASN A 289 7.74 -11.68 11.06
C ASN A 289 7.02 -13.01 10.84
N ASP A 290 6.21 -13.12 9.79
CA ASP A 290 5.59 -14.37 9.37
C ASP A 290 6.63 -15.28 8.70
N GLU A 291 6.71 -16.54 9.14
CA GLU A 291 7.70 -17.51 8.64
C GLU A 291 7.53 -17.78 7.14
N ARG A 292 6.28 -17.90 6.67
CA ARG A 292 6.04 -18.22 5.24
C ARG A 292 6.48 -17.07 4.35
N SER A 293 6.16 -15.85 4.75
CA SER A 293 6.56 -14.63 4.09
C SER A 293 8.08 -14.49 4.08
N TYR A 294 8.74 -14.66 5.23
CA TYR A 294 10.21 -14.64 5.32
C TYR A 294 10.87 -15.65 4.38
N VAL A 295 10.45 -16.91 4.43
CA VAL A 295 11.01 -17.98 3.57
C VAL A 295 10.82 -17.65 2.09
N MET A 296 9.69 -17.05 1.71
CA MET A 296 9.44 -16.65 0.33
C MET A 296 10.38 -15.53 -0.12
N ILE A 297 10.51 -14.48 0.70
CA ILE A 297 11.39 -13.33 0.44
C ILE A 297 12.84 -13.79 0.35
N GLU A 298 13.31 -14.56 1.33
CA GLU A 298 14.68 -15.10 1.35
C GLU A 298 14.95 -15.98 0.12
N LYS A 299 14.00 -16.84 -0.26
CA LYS A 299 14.13 -17.70 -1.44
C LYS A 299 14.20 -16.88 -2.73
N ALA A 300 13.36 -15.87 -2.90
CA ALA A 300 13.36 -15.00 -4.07
C ALA A 300 14.68 -14.24 -4.19
N LEU A 301 15.11 -13.56 -3.12
CA LEU A 301 16.35 -12.79 -3.12
C LEU A 301 17.60 -13.68 -3.28
N THR A 302 17.64 -14.83 -2.61
CA THR A 302 18.75 -15.78 -2.78
C THR A 302 18.83 -16.27 -4.22
N LYS A 303 17.69 -16.54 -4.86
CA LYS A 303 17.66 -16.95 -6.27
C LYS A 303 18.14 -15.83 -7.19
N LEU A 304 17.65 -14.59 -7.03
CA LEU A 304 18.14 -13.43 -7.79
C LEU A 304 19.65 -13.25 -7.61
N HIS A 305 20.13 -13.35 -6.37
CA HIS A 305 21.55 -13.26 -6.04
C HIS A 305 22.41 -14.41 -6.58
N THR A 306 21.85 -15.43 -7.25
CA THR A 306 22.66 -16.40 -8.02
C THR A 306 23.12 -15.85 -9.37
N VAL A 307 22.44 -14.84 -9.90
CA VAL A 307 22.66 -14.28 -11.25
C VAL A 307 22.95 -12.78 -11.24
N PHE A 308 22.48 -12.07 -10.21
CA PHE A 308 22.54 -10.62 -10.17
C PHE A 308 23.23 -10.09 -8.92
N ASP A 309 23.88 -8.94 -9.07
CA ASP A 309 24.23 -8.06 -7.96
C ASP A 309 23.27 -6.87 -7.93
N VAL A 310 22.92 -6.42 -6.73
CA VAL A 310 22.18 -5.16 -6.56
C VAL A 310 23.12 -4.01 -6.87
N ILE A 311 22.70 -3.09 -7.72
CA ILE A 311 23.51 -1.93 -8.12
C ILE A 311 22.91 -0.60 -7.69
N HIS A 312 21.63 -0.57 -7.36
CA HIS A 312 20.94 0.64 -6.96
C HIS A 312 19.77 0.28 -6.05
N VAL A 313 19.53 1.13 -5.06
CA VAL A 313 18.39 1.04 -4.15
C VAL A 313 17.80 2.42 -3.93
N HIS A 314 16.49 2.51 -3.89
CA HIS A 314 15.76 3.73 -3.59
C HIS A 314 14.51 3.38 -2.80
N ALA A 315 14.28 4.05 -1.67
CA ALA A 315 13.13 3.71 -0.83
C ALA A 315 11.91 4.48 -1.30
N ASN A 316 10.81 3.76 -1.56
CA ASN A 316 9.55 4.39 -1.93
C ASN A 316 8.96 5.10 -0.69
N ASN A 317 8.99 6.43 -0.71
CA ASN A 317 8.59 7.27 0.41
C ASN A 317 7.06 7.43 0.55
N SER A 318 6.26 6.81 -0.33
CA SER A 318 4.82 6.59 -0.14
C SER A 318 4.55 5.52 0.92
N GLY A 319 5.50 4.59 1.11
CA GLY A 319 5.46 3.57 2.14
C GLY A 319 6.07 4.02 3.48
N PRO A 320 5.69 3.40 4.62
CA PRO A 320 6.32 3.68 5.90
C PRO A 320 7.79 3.24 5.96
N TRP A 321 8.58 4.01 6.73
CA TRP A 321 9.78 3.48 7.35
C TRP A 321 9.39 2.45 8.43
N MET A 322 10.25 1.48 8.71
CA MET A 322 9.99 0.48 9.74
C MET A 322 11.20 0.32 10.63
N ILE A 323 10.96 -0.01 11.89
CA ILE A 323 12.01 -0.47 12.80
C ILE A 323 11.71 -1.93 13.14
N ILE A 324 12.41 -2.86 12.49
CA ILE A 324 12.23 -4.30 12.71
C ILE A 324 13.32 -4.81 13.65
N SER A 325 12.94 -5.16 14.88
CA SER A 325 13.89 -5.58 15.94
C SER A 325 15.09 -4.62 16.11
N GLY A 326 14.85 -3.31 16.01
CA GLY A 326 15.87 -2.27 16.14
C GLY A 326 16.67 -2.00 14.86
N VAL A 327 16.34 -2.65 13.74
CA VAL A 327 16.95 -2.41 12.44
C VAL A 327 16.01 -1.54 11.59
N PRO A 328 16.45 -0.32 11.20
CA PRO A 328 15.65 0.53 10.32
C PRO A 328 15.65 -0.03 8.88
N PHE A 329 14.47 -0.11 8.27
CA PHE A 329 14.28 -0.64 6.92
C PHE A 329 13.02 -0.05 6.26
N PRO A 330 13.04 0.32 4.98
CA PRO A 330 11.84 0.80 4.29
C PRO A 330 10.83 -0.34 4.04
N SER A 331 9.53 -0.04 4.08
CA SER A 331 8.49 -1.05 3.79
C SER A 331 8.36 -1.42 2.32
N VAL A 332 8.73 -0.49 1.45
CA VAL A 332 8.74 -0.61 -0.01
C VAL A 332 10.06 -0.03 -0.51
N ILE A 333 10.70 -0.72 -1.46
CA ILE A 333 12.00 -0.31 -2.00
C ILE A 333 12.10 -0.69 -3.48
N GLU A 334 12.55 0.26 -4.27
CA GLU A 334 12.94 0.06 -5.66
C GLU A 334 14.38 -0.45 -5.70
N ILE A 335 14.61 -1.54 -6.41
CA ILE A 335 15.93 -2.18 -6.52
C ILE A 335 16.26 -2.46 -7.97
N THR A 336 17.45 -2.05 -8.37
CA THR A 336 18.01 -2.41 -9.68
C THR A 336 19.10 -3.45 -9.51
N PHE A 337 18.95 -4.53 -10.25
CA PHE A 337 19.83 -5.68 -10.35
C PHE A 337 20.56 -5.65 -11.69
N ALA A 338 21.87 -5.91 -11.65
CA ALA A 338 22.69 -6.09 -12.84
C ALA A 338 23.24 -7.52 -12.91
N ASN A 339 23.17 -8.13 -14.09
CA ASN A 339 23.61 -9.51 -14.29
C ASN A 339 25.14 -9.60 -14.14
N ARG A 340 25.60 -10.29 -13.09
CA ARG A 340 27.03 -10.36 -12.75
C ARG A 340 27.88 -11.16 -13.72
N PHE A 341 27.23 -11.90 -14.63
CA PHE A 341 27.91 -12.59 -15.73
C PHE A 341 28.07 -11.70 -16.97
N MET A 342 27.37 -10.55 -17.02
CA MET A 342 27.46 -9.57 -18.11
C MET A 342 28.27 -8.33 -17.72
N TYR A 343 28.32 -7.99 -16.43
CA TYR A 343 28.96 -6.77 -15.95
C TYR A 343 30.10 -7.03 -14.97
N LYS A 344 31.07 -6.12 -14.95
CA LYS A 344 32.15 -6.12 -13.96
C LYS A 344 31.70 -5.37 -12.71
N ILE A 345 31.57 -6.12 -11.61
CA ILE A 345 31.08 -5.62 -10.34
C ILE A 345 32.23 -5.22 -9.42
N GLU A 346 32.07 -4.09 -8.73
CA GLU A 346 33.04 -3.50 -7.78
C GLU A 346 32.31 -3.06 -6.49
N GLU A 347 33.05 -2.76 -5.42
CA GLU A 347 32.42 -2.22 -4.21
C GLU A 347 31.82 -0.83 -4.46
N SER A 348 30.54 -0.63 -4.12
CA SER A 348 29.92 0.70 -4.19
C SER A 348 30.28 1.57 -2.99
N THR A 349 30.57 2.83 -3.24
CA THR A 349 30.71 3.89 -2.22
C THR A 349 29.55 4.88 -2.26
N GLU A 350 28.52 4.59 -3.04
CA GLU A 350 27.36 5.47 -3.20
C GLU A 350 26.58 5.62 -1.89
N ILE A 351 25.94 6.78 -1.80
CA ILE A 351 25.00 7.12 -0.75
C ILE A 351 23.65 7.32 -1.44
N PHE A 352 22.63 6.64 -0.93
CA PHE A 352 21.27 6.68 -1.43
C PHE A 352 20.40 7.54 -0.50
N PRO A 353 19.51 8.38 -1.06
CA PRO A 353 19.27 8.61 -2.48
C PRO A 353 20.44 9.34 -3.16
N THR A 354 20.64 9.05 -4.44
CA THR A 354 21.56 9.72 -5.34
C THR A 354 20.88 10.90 -6.05
N LYS A 355 21.61 11.62 -6.92
CA LYS A 355 21.03 12.67 -7.77
C LYS A 355 20.04 12.17 -8.83
N LEU A 356 19.98 10.85 -9.06
CA LEU A 356 19.08 10.23 -10.02
C LEU A 356 17.78 9.78 -9.36
N ASP A 357 17.71 9.83 -8.04
CA ASP A 357 16.55 9.42 -7.26
C ASP A 357 15.60 10.60 -7.05
N TYR A 358 14.32 10.31 -7.16
CA TYR A 358 13.24 11.28 -7.00
C TYR A 358 12.15 10.65 -6.14
N PRO A 359 11.50 11.43 -5.27
CA PRO A 359 10.53 10.88 -4.33
C PRO A 359 9.30 10.35 -5.06
N ASN A 360 8.88 9.12 -4.74
CA ASN A 360 7.65 8.52 -5.28
C ASN A 360 6.43 9.38 -4.93
N ALA A 361 6.37 9.89 -3.69
CA ALA A 361 5.43 10.90 -3.22
C ALA A 361 6.16 12.25 -3.02
N PRO A 362 6.11 13.18 -3.99
CA PRO A 362 6.84 14.45 -3.93
C PRO A 362 6.45 15.38 -2.78
N SER A 363 5.28 15.17 -2.18
CA SER A 363 4.83 15.91 -1.00
C SER A 363 5.43 15.40 0.31
N LEU A 364 6.12 14.25 0.29
CA LEU A 364 6.73 13.63 1.47
C LEU A 364 8.26 13.76 1.42
N PRO A 365 8.94 13.79 2.58
CA PRO A 365 10.40 13.79 2.63
C PRO A 365 10.99 12.52 2.01
N GLU A 366 12.15 12.66 1.39
CA GLU A 366 12.94 11.54 0.89
C GLU A 366 13.59 10.75 2.03
N PHE A 367 13.65 9.42 1.92
CA PHE A 367 14.31 8.60 2.92
C PHE A 367 15.81 8.47 2.65
N TYR A 368 16.62 8.89 3.61
CA TYR A 368 18.07 8.73 3.55
C TYR A 368 18.50 7.32 3.97
N LEU A 369 19.03 6.55 3.01
CA LEU A 369 19.44 5.14 3.18
C LEU A 369 20.93 4.97 3.50
N GLY A 370 21.74 6.02 3.34
CA GLY A 370 23.19 5.92 3.49
C GLY A 370 23.78 5.00 2.41
N ASN A 371 24.74 4.15 2.78
CA ASN A 371 25.31 3.16 1.85
C ASN A 371 24.49 1.86 1.72
N PHE A 372 23.36 1.77 2.44
CA PHE A 372 22.47 0.61 2.47
C PHE A 372 23.18 -0.76 2.70
N ARG A 373 24.22 -0.77 3.55
CA ARG A 373 24.96 -2.01 3.89
C ARG A 373 24.50 -2.59 5.22
N TYR A 374 24.04 -3.84 5.21
CA TYR A 374 23.71 -4.61 6.41
C TYR A 374 24.70 -5.76 6.56
N ARG A 375 25.26 -5.94 7.77
CA ARG A 375 26.17 -7.03 8.08
C ARG A 375 25.47 -8.07 8.94
N ARG A 376 25.56 -9.34 8.57
CA ARG A 376 25.31 -10.45 9.50
C ARG A 376 26.34 -10.39 10.62
N ALA A 377 25.93 -10.71 11.85
CA ALA A 377 26.90 -11.00 12.89
C ALA A 377 27.76 -12.20 12.42
N PRO A 378 29.08 -12.16 12.62
CA PRO A 378 30.00 -13.22 12.18
C PRO A 378 29.71 -14.58 12.81
#